data_AF-A0A2W2DLT6-F1
#
_entry.id   AF-A0A2W2DLT6-F1
#
_cell.length_a   1.000
_cell.length_b   1.000
_cell.length_c   1.000
_cell.angle_alpha   90.00
_cell.angle_beta   90.00
_cell.angle_gamma   90.00
#
_symmetry.space_group_name_H-M   'P 1'
#
loop_
_entity.id
_entity.type
_entity.pdbx_description
1 polymer ?
#
loop_
_entity_poly.entity_id
_entity_poly.type
_entity_poly.pdbx_seq_one_letter_code
_entity_poly.pdbx_strand_id
1 'polypeptide(L)' 'MRAELARQQKSQRDVAAQVGLSQASVQLRLVGERPFRAEELAIIADWLGVPAGQFLPPLATAGVA' A
#
# COMPACT_ATOMS: atom_id res chain seq x y z
N MET A 1 1.10 4.62 2.38
CA MET A 1 1.43 3.29 2.95
C MET A 1 2.51 3.33 4.02
N ARG A 2 3.77 3.75 3.73
CA ARG A 2 4.89 3.74 4.72
C ARG A 2 4.57 4.41 6.06
N ALA A 3 3.90 5.56 6.04
CA ALA A 3 3.47 6.26 7.24
C ALA A 3 2.51 5.43 8.11
N GLU A 4 1.61 4.67 7.49
CA GLU A 4 0.64 3.85 8.21
C GLU A 4 1.29 2.63 8.87
N LEU A 5 2.23 1.99 8.16
CA LEU A 5 3.06 0.93 8.73
C LEU A 5 3.83 1.42 9.98
N ALA A 6 4.41 2.61 9.90
CA ALA A 6 5.13 3.22 11.03
C ALA A 6 4.21 3.50 12.23
N ARG A 7 3.00 4.03 12.00
CA ARG A 7 2.02 4.30 13.07
C ARG A 7 1.61 3.03 13.82
N GLN A 8 1.46 1.93 13.09
CA GLN A 8 1.04 0.65 13.66
C GLN A 8 2.21 -0.26 14.06
N GLN A 9 3.45 0.24 13.99
CA GLN A 9 4.67 -0.53 14.26
C GLN A 9 4.79 -1.82 13.43
N LYS A 10 4.26 -1.81 12.21
CA LYS A 10 4.28 -2.93 11.25
C LYS A 10 5.46 -2.80 10.29
N SER A 11 6.07 -3.92 9.96
CA SER A 11 7.27 -3.99 9.12
C SER A 11 6.95 -4.35 7.66
N GLN A 12 7.94 -4.21 6.78
CA GLN A 12 7.83 -4.67 5.39
C GLN A 12 7.72 -6.20 5.28
N ARG A 13 8.29 -6.92 6.26
CA ARG A 13 8.18 -8.38 6.34
C ARG A 13 6.76 -8.81 6.64
N ASP A 14 6.03 -8.05 7.46
CA ASP A 14 4.63 -8.32 7.76
C ASP A 14 3.75 -8.10 6.53
N VAL A 15 4.01 -7.03 5.77
CA VAL A 15 3.35 -6.79 4.47
C VAL A 15 3.64 -7.94 3.50
N ALA A 16 4.90 -8.36 3.40
CA ALA A 16 5.31 -9.46 2.53
C ALA A 16 4.56 -10.76 2.86
N ALA A 17 4.43 -11.10 4.15
CA ALA A 17 3.65 -12.25 4.60
C ALA A 17 2.16 -12.12 4.23
N GLN A 18 1.60 -10.92 4.34
CA GLN A 18 0.18 -10.68 4.11
C GLN A 18 -0.24 -10.79 2.63
N VAL A 19 0.64 -10.45 1.69
CA VAL A 19 0.34 -10.50 0.24
C VAL A 19 1.13 -11.58 -0.52
N GLY A 20 1.84 -12.46 0.17
CA GLY A 20 2.59 -13.56 -0.45
C GLY A 20 3.75 -13.11 -1.34
N LEU A 21 4.38 -11.98 -1.01
CA LEU A 21 5.53 -11.42 -1.75
C LEU A 21 6.83 -11.61 -0.98
N SER A 22 7.97 -11.48 -1.66
CA SER A 22 9.26 -11.34 -0.97
C SER A 22 9.44 -9.93 -0.39
N GLN A 23 10.22 -9.80 0.69
CA GLN A 23 10.51 -8.49 1.29
C GLN A 23 11.15 -7.51 0.29
N ALA A 24 12.06 -7.98 -0.57
CA ALA A 24 12.67 -7.16 -1.61
C ALA A 24 11.64 -6.64 -2.63
N SER A 25 10.65 -7.46 -2.98
CA SER A 25 9.54 -7.08 -3.87
C SER A 25 8.63 -6.04 -3.22
N VAL A 26 8.41 -6.12 -1.91
CA VAL A 26 7.69 -5.12 -1.11
C VAL A 26 8.48 -3.81 -1.01
N GLN A 27 9.79 -3.86 -0.75
CA GLN A 27 10.64 -2.68 -0.70
C GLN A 27 10.52 -1.85 -1.99
N LEU A 28 10.65 -2.48 -3.16
CA LEU A 28 10.51 -1.82 -4.47
C LEU A 28 9.15 -1.13 -4.62
N ARG A 29 8.07 -1.73 -4.09
CA ARG A 29 6.74 -1.11 -4.15
C ARG A 29 6.57 0.05 -3.17
N LEU A 30 7.12 -0.09 -1.97
CA LEU A 30 7.07 0.96 -0.95
C LEU A 30 7.87 2.21 -1.34
N VAL A 31 8.93 2.06 -2.15
CA VAL A 31 9.67 3.19 -2.70
C VAL A 31 9.11 3.71 -4.03
N GLY A 32 8.08 3.06 -4.59
CA GLY A 32 7.39 3.51 -5.80
C GLY A 32 7.96 3.00 -7.12
N GLU A 33 8.99 2.16 -7.10
CA GLU A 33 9.58 1.55 -8.32
C GLU A 33 8.64 0.55 -8.98
N ARG A 34 7.73 -0.05 -8.21
CA ARG A 34 6.68 -0.96 -8.70
C ARG A 34 5.34 -0.63 -8.05
N PRO A 35 4.21 -0.69 -8.78
CA PRO A 35 2.92 -0.51 -8.15
C PRO A 35 2.51 -1.78 -7.37
N PHE A 36 1.73 -1.58 -6.30
CA PHE A 36 0.88 -2.65 -5.78
C PHE A 36 -0.30 -2.87 -6.72
N ARG A 37 -0.74 -4.12 -6.86
CA ARG A 37 -2.01 -4.45 -7.52
C ARG A 37 -3.19 -4.01 -6.64
N ALA A 38 -4.35 -3.81 -7.25
CA ALA A 38 -5.56 -3.43 -6.53
C ALA A 38 -5.93 -4.44 -5.43
N GLU A 39 -5.80 -5.74 -5.72
CA GLU A 39 -6.03 -6.83 -4.76
C GLU A 39 -5.03 -6.79 -3.60
N GLU A 40 -3.74 -6.60 -3.87
CA GLU A 40 -2.69 -6.46 -2.85
C GLU A 40 -2.98 -5.25 -1.94
N LEU A 41 -3.40 -4.12 -2.52
CA LEU A 41 -3.79 -2.92 -1.76
C LEU A 41 -5.00 -3.16 -0.88
N ALA A 42 -6.02 -3.85 -1.39
CA ALA A 42 -7.22 -4.17 -0.61
C ALA A 42 -6.88 -5.04 0.61
N ILE A 43 -6.06 -6.08 0.41
CA ILE A 43 -5.59 -6.96 1.50
C ILE A 43 -4.79 -6.18 2.55
N ILE A 44 -3.86 -5.32 2.13
CA ILE A 44 -3.05 -4.51 3.05
C ILE A 44 -3.91 -3.50 3.80
N ALA A 45 -4.87 -2.87 3.13
CA ALA A 45 -5.76 -1.89 3.71
C ALA A 45 -6.69 -2.50 4.77
N ASP A 46 -7.30 -3.65 4.46
CA ASP A 46 -8.10 -4.44 5.39
C ASP A 46 -7.28 -4.83 6.62
N TRP A 47 -6.09 -5.38 6.41
CA TRP A 47 -5.17 -5.75 7.49
C TRP A 47 -4.68 -4.58 8.36
N LEU A 48 -4.60 -3.37 7.77
CA LEU A 48 -4.26 -2.14 8.48
C LEU A 48 -5.50 -1.45 9.09
N GLY A 49 -6.71 -1.94 8.85
CA GLY A 49 -7.94 -1.32 9.36
C GLY A 49 -8.19 0.08 8.80
N VAL A 50 -7.74 0.37 7.58
CA VAL A 50 -7.94 1.67 6.91
C VAL A 50 -8.58 1.49 5.54
N PRO A 51 -9.33 2.47 5.01
CA PRO A 51 -9.88 2.39 3.66
C PRO A 51 -8.78 2.31 2.60
N ALA A 52 -8.92 1.44 1.60
CA ALA A 52 -7.93 1.28 0.52
C ALA A 52 -7.67 2.59 -0.26
N GLY A 53 -8.70 3.45 -0.37
CA GLY A 53 -8.58 4.78 -0.99
C GLY A 53 -7.53 5.69 -0.33
N GLN A 54 -7.17 5.45 0.94
CA GLN A 54 -6.10 6.18 1.63
C GLN A 54 -4.72 6.01 0.96
N PHE A 55 -4.52 4.91 0.22
CA PHE A 55 -3.25 4.63 -0.48
C PHE A 55 -3.27 5.00 -1.95
N LEU A 56 -4.41 5.44 -2.48
CA LEU A 56 -4.51 5.93 -3.84
C LEU A 56 -4.12 7.42 -3.87
N PRO A 57 -3.52 7.89 -4.98
CA PRO A 57 -3.37 9.32 -5.17
C PRO A 57 -4.75 9.99 -5.13
N PRO A 58 -4.84 11.25 -4.67
CA PRO A 58 -6.05 12.03 -4.81
C PRO A 58 -6.50 11.98 -6.27
N LEU A 59 -7.78 11.70 -6.51
CA LEU A 59 -8.33 11.78 -7.85
C LEU A 59 -8.12 13.23 -8.32
N ALA A 60 -7.29 13.40 -9.34
CA ALA A 60 -7.19 14.68 -10.02
C ALA A 60 -8.55 14.92 -10.68
N THR A 61 -9.35 15.83 -10.12
CA THR A 61 -10.55 16.30 -10.80
C THR A 61 -10.08 17.00 -12.07
N ALA A 62 -10.16 16.32 -13.21
CA ALA A 62 -9.95 16.96 -14.49
C ALA A 62 -11.03 18.06 -14.61
N GLY A 63 -10.59 19.32 -14.64
CA GLY A 63 -11.48 20.46 -14.79
C GLY A 63 -12.30 20.29 -16.06
N VAL A 64 -13.61 20.11 -15.91
CA VAL A 64 -14.56 20.29 -17.00
C VAL A 64 -14.68 21.79 -17.24
N ALA A 65 -14.13 22.24 -18.36
CA ALA A 65 -14.35 23.56 -18.93
C ALA A 65 -15.41 23.46 -20.02
#